data_AF-A0A7C1KBQ5-F1
#
_entry.id   AF-A0A7C1KBQ5-F1
#
_cell.length_a   1.000
_cell.length_b   1.000
_cell.length_c   1.000
_cell.angle_alpha   90.00
_cell.angle_beta   90.00
_cell.angle_gamma   90.00
#
_symmetry.space_group_name_H-M   'P 1'
#
loop_
_entity.id
_entity.type
_entity.pdbx_description
1 polymer ?
#
loop_
_entity_poly.entity_id
_entity_poly.type
_entity_poly.pdbx_seq_one_letter_code
_entity_poly.pdbx_strand_id
1 'polypeptide(L)'
;METVEPNAGAPGHDRLQARLIVEQPAGPHNRYRIDPRAGTVVLEAVEANAPVRPFERGRLADTRGPDGRPLRAVMPVRVPTFPGCMVPVYPIAALQPVGQLAPLVVAVPVADPTLAPLRALAELDENLRQAILAEAPTAEVVEGAVAETLVRGGIEAELRARAAAQRPAIPAWKASDVRPRYAGGRELEPHTYAERAVPLLPARFQEYIARALLPEERILMFIHRPVTETGGFRLRRTKLREGIFVLTDRQVMLMTDTVEPDSTMVHWGFIARVSAVERVTAVQARVQGTLAHLVVTLAARRGAETVSFAFPAAFMPAVEEAAALIAGFIPAADTRALRRCYPRDLPVELPSLATVQAQMQAPTWARDYLPDERPLAWARTEGDRERAAVVVGERRVVLDGADKAGPLRIALDDITSVQMTLALVASGLEVAVAEGEAIRRPALRFPYPAAGPFLTAFTALRHLLGPPPERG
;
A
#
# COMPACT_ATOMS: atom_id res chain seq x y z
N MET A 1 -2.54 4.64 -18.90
CA MET A 1 -3.39 3.50 -19.25
C MET A 1 -4.80 3.90 -18.85
N GLU A 2 -5.57 4.39 -19.82
CA GLU A 2 -6.91 4.96 -19.58
C GLU A 2 -7.82 3.90 -18.94
N THR A 3 -8.36 4.25 -17.77
CA THR A 3 -9.46 3.53 -17.15
C THR A 3 -10.69 3.68 -18.05
N VAL A 4 -11.06 2.62 -18.75
CA VAL A 4 -12.35 2.53 -19.42
C VAL A 4 -13.43 2.51 -18.33
N GLU A 5 -14.12 3.63 -18.16
CA GLU A 5 -15.32 3.70 -17.34
C GLU A 5 -16.39 2.72 -17.87
N PRO A 6 -17.17 2.07 -16.99
CA PRO A 6 -18.35 1.33 -17.43
C PRO A 6 -19.34 2.32 -18.02
N ASN A 7 -19.51 2.27 -19.33
CA ASN A 7 -20.35 3.17 -20.10
C ASN A 7 -21.79 3.13 -19.56
N ALA A 8 -22.16 4.16 -18.81
CA ALA A 8 -23.51 4.38 -18.32
C ALA A 8 -24.38 4.85 -19.49
N GLY A 9 -25.18 3.91 -20.02
CA GLY A 9 -26.47 4.20 -20.68
C GLY A 9 -26.44 5.11 -21.91
N ALA A 10 -26.07 4.58 -23.07
CA ALA A 10 -26.63 5.06 -24.34
C ALA A 10 -28.03 4.44 -24.55
N PRO A 11 -29.05 5.21 -24.98
CA PRO A 11 -30.43 4.75 -25.04
C PRO A 11 -30.61 3.78 -26.23
N GLY A 12 -30.81 2.49 -25.93
CA GLY A 12 -31.14 1.45 -26.94
C GLY A 12 -30.70 0.01 -26.65
N HIS A 13 -29.93 -0.28 -25.59
CA HIS A 13 -29.34 -1.61 -25.37
C HIS A 13 -29.74 -2.23 -24.02
N ASP A 14 -30.87 -2.96 -23.99
CA ASP A 14 -31.36 -3.74 -22.83
C ASP A 14 -30.62 -5.09 -22.65
N ARG A 15 -29.40 -5.23 -23.19
CA ARG A 15 -28.68 -6.51 -23.27
C ARG A 15 -27.50 -6.55 -22.32
N LEU A 16 -27.34 -7.63 -21.55
CA LEU A 16 -26.20 -7.78 -20.64
C LEU A 16 -24.87 -7.85 -21.42
N GLN A 17 -23.99 -6.89 -21.14
CA GLN A 17 -22.59 -6.94 -21.60
C GLN A 17 -21.71 -7.58 -20.53
N ALA A 18 -20.96 -8.61 -20.92
CA ALA A 18 -19.97 -9.29 -20.09
C ALA A 18 -18.56 -9.12 -20.67
N ARG A 19 -17.55 -9.58 -19.93
CA ARG A 19 -16.13 -9.48 -20.32
C ARG A 19 -15.52 -10.87 -20.41
N LEU A 20 -15.14 -11.30 -21.60
CA LEU A 20 -14.45 -12.57 -21.84
C LEU A 20 -12.93 -12.34 -21.86
N ILE A 21 -12.18 -13.09 -21.07
CA ILE A 21 -10.72 -13.20 -21.22
C ILE A 21 -10.42 -14.46 -22.01
N VAL A 22 -9.85 -14.30 -23.20
CA VAL A 22 -9.51 -15.41 -24.12
C VAL A 22 -8.34 -16.21 -23.55
N GLU A 23 -8.49 -17.52 -23.48
CA GLU A 23 -7.45 -18.46 -23.05
C GLU A 23 -6.99 -19.36 -24.21
N GLN A 24 -7.92 -19.74 -25.08
CA GLN A 24 -7.62 -20.53 -26.28
C GLN A 24 -8.24 -19.82 -27.50
N PRO A 25 -7.43 -19.16 -28.33
CA PRO A 25 -7.89 -18.57 -29.59
C PRO A 25 -8.43 -19.64 -30.56
N ALA A 26 -9.24 -19.22 -31.51
CA ALA A 26 -9.69 -20.08 -32.62
C ALA A 26 -8.49 -20.49 -33.50
N GLY A 27 -8.55 -21.68 -34.12
CA GLY A 27 -7.48 -22.21 -34.95
C GLY A 27 -6.70 -23.39 -34.33
N PRO A 28 -5.64 -23.88 -35.01
CA PRO A 28 -4.79 -24.99 -34.56
C PRO A 28 -3.75 -24.53 -33.55
N HIS A 29 -3.99 -24.69 -32.25
CA HIS A 29 -3.12 -24.09 -31.25
C HIS A 29 -2.94 -24.90 -29.96
N ASN A 30 -1.87 -24.52 -29.27
CA ASN A 30 -1.56 -24.86 -27.89
C ASN A 30 -2.70 -24.52 -26.92
N ARG A 31 -2.67 -25.16 -25.75
CA ARG A 31 -3.48 -24.80 -24.60
C ARG A 31 -2.71 -23.85 -23.70
N TYR A 32 -3.28 -22.67 -23.43
CA TYR A 32 -2.72 -21.68 -22.51
C TYR A 32 -3.58 -21.56 -21.25
N ARG A 33 -2.94 -21.13 -20.16
CA ARG A 33 -3.59 -20.75 -18.90
C ARG A 33 -3.04 -19.41 -18.44
N ILE A 34 -3.86 -18.60 -17.78
CA ILE A 34 -3.38 -17.37 -17.13
C ILE A 34 -3.05 -17.68 -15.68
N ASP A 35 -1.83 -17.33 -15.25
CA ASP A 35 -1.43 -17.41 -13.85
C ASP A 35 -1.97 -16.19 -13.09
N PRO A 36 -2.92 -16.35 -12.15
CA PRO A 36 -3.50 -15.22 -11.44
C PRO A 36 -2.53 -14.55 -10.45
N ARG A 37 -1.44 -15.22 -10.04
CA ARG A 37 -0.42 -14.65 -9.13
C ARG A 37 0.63 -13.86 -9.90
N ALA A 38 1.08 -14.39 -11.05
CA ALA A 38 2.10 -13.74 -11.87
C ALA A 38 1.52 -12.74 -12.88
N GLY A 39 0.22 -12.83 -13.21
CA GLY A 39 -0.42 -12.02 -14.24
C GLY A 39 0.00 -12.40 -15.67
N THR A 40 0.65 -13.55 -15.85
CA THR A 40 1.30 -13.96 -17.11
C THR A 40 0.55 -15.11 -17.80
N VAL A 41 0.62 -15.17 -19.13
CA VAL A 41 0.13 -16.31 -19.93
C VAL A 41 1.16 -17.45 -19.90
N VAL A 42 0.73 -18.63 -19.51
CA VAL A 42 1.55 -19.85 -19.42
C VAL A 42 1.08 -20.85 -20.47
N LEU A 43 2.02 -21.38 -21.26
CA LEU A 43 1.78 -22.52 -22.14
C LEU A 43 1.58 -23.78 -21.27
N GLU A 44 0.40 -24.37 -21.29
CA GLU A 44 0.06 -25.55 -20.50
C GLU A 44 0.28 -26.85 -21.28
N ALA A 45 -0.07 -26.88 -22.58
CA ALA A 45 0.15 -28.03 -23.43
C ALA A 45 0.29 -27.64 -24.91
N VAL A 46 1.04 -28.45 -25.66
CA VAL A 46 1.12 -28.39 -27.12
C VAL A 46 0.18 -29.46 -27.69
N GLU A 47 -0.89 -29.04 -28.38
CA GLU A 47 -1.94 -29.95 -28.88
C GLU A 47 -1.87 -30.05 -30.42
N ALA A 48 -0.76 -30.59 -30.94
CA ALA A 48 -0.44 -30.60 -32.37
C ALA A 48 -1.47 -31.31 -33.28
N ASN A 49 -2.26 -32.24 -32.73
CA ASN A 49 -3.25 -33.04 -33.46
C ASN A 49 -4.70 -32.73 -33.03
N ALA A 50 -4.94 -31.63 -32.32
CA ALA A 50 -6.30 -31.25 -31.92
C ALA A 50 -7.12 -30.77 -33.13
N PRO A 51 -8.44 -31.04 -33.16
CA PRO A 51 -9.32 -30.50 -34.19
C PRO A 51 -9.32 -28.97 -34.17
N VAL A 52 -9.36 -28.37 -35.35
CA VAL A 52 -9.41 -26.91 -35.51
C VAL A 52 -10.74 -26.41 -34.95
N ARG A 53 -10.68 -25.51 -33.96
CA ARG A 53 -11.87 -24.91 -33.37
C ARG A 53 -12.22 -23.60 -34.08
N PRO A 54 -13.47 -23.41 -34.53
CA PRO A 54 -13.91 -22.18 -35.20
C PRO A 54 -14.36 -21.07 -34.22
N PHE A 55 -14.09 -21.23 -32.92
CA PHE A 55 -14.45 -20.31 -31.86
C PHE A 55 -13.33 -20.21 -30.83
N GLU A 56 -13.36 -19.14 -30.05
CA GLU A 56 -12.42 -18.91 -28.95
C GLU A 56 -13.02 -19.39 -27.63
N ARG A 57 -12.16 -19.80 -26.71
CA ARG A 57 -12.53 -20.21 -25.36
C ARG A 57 -11.86 -19.33 -24.34
N GLY A 58 -12.58 -19.07 -23.27
CA GLY A 58 -12.05 -18.32 -22.15
C GLY A 58 -12.95 -18.36 -20.94
N ARG A 59 -12.74 -17.38 -20.08
CA ARG A 59 -13.50 -17.19 -18.85
C ARG A 59 -14.10 -15.79 -18.78
N LEU A 60 -15.30 -15.69 -18.22
CA LEU A 60 -15.95 -14.42 -17.97
C LEU A 60 -15.35 -13.78 -16.72
N ALA A 61 -14.74 -12.61 -16.89
CA ALA A 61 -14.19 -11.82 -15.79
C ALA A 61 -15.30 -11.42 -14.81
N ASP A 62 -14.93 -11.32 -13.53
CA ASP A 62 -15.83 -10.94 -12.43
C ASP A 62 -17.06 -11.82 -12.27
N THR A 63 -16.96 -13.09 -12.66
CA THR A 63 -17.99 -14.10 -12.40
C THR A 63 -17.45 -15.19 -11.48
N ARG A 64 -18.34 -15.85 -10.76
CA ARG A 64 -18.07 -17.05 -9.97
C ARG A 64 -19.15 -18.09 -10.24
N GLY A 65 -18.72 -19.20 -10.81
CA GLY A 65 -19.54 -20.39 -11.04
C GLY A 65 -19.72 -21.23 -9.77
N PRO A 66 -20.55 -22.29 -9.86
CA PRO A 66 -20.85 -23.19 -8.75
C PRO A 66 -19.62 -23.94 -8.19
N ASP A 67 -18.61 -24.17 -9.04
CA ASP A 67 -17.33 -24.80 -8.69
C ASP A 67 -16.33 -23.82 -8.06
N GLY A 68 -16.75 -22.56 -7.83
CA GLY A 68 -15.92 -21.50 -7.27
C GLY A 68 -14.93 -20.88 -8.26
N ARG A 69 -14.94 -21.28 -9.54
CA ARG A 69 -14.09 -20.72 -10.61
C ARG A 69 -14.90 -19.73 -11.46
N PRO A 70 -14.28 -18.83 -12.22
CA PRO A 70 -15.01 -17.99 -13.16
C PRO A 70 -15.80 -18.81 -14.19
N LEU A 71 -16.98 -18.32 -14.58
CA LEU A 71 -17.79 -18.97 -15.61
C LEU A 71 -16.99 -19.09 -16.90
N ARG A 72 -17.09 -20.24 -17.55
CA ARG A 72 -16.43 -20.49 -18.83
C ARG A 72 -17.32 -19.99 -19.97
N ALA A 73 -16.69 -19.50 -21.03
CA ALA A 73 -17.41 -19.12 -22.23
C ALA A 73 -16.70 -19.53 -23.52
N VAL A 74 -17.51 -19.71 -24.57
CA VAL A 74 -17.08 -19.80 -25.95
C VAL A 74 -17.61 -18.60 -26.73
N MET A 75 -16.82 -18.15 -27.69
CA MET A 75 -17.15 -17.01 -28.52
C MET A 75 -16.80 -17.29 -29.98
N PRO A 76 -17.79 -17.28 -30.90
CA PRO A 76 -17.50 -17.36 -32.31
C PRO A 76 -16.74 -16.11 -32.74
N VAL A 77 -15.81 -16.29 -33.67
CA VAL A 77 -14.97 -15.18 -34.15
C VAL A 77 -14.71 -15.36 -35.64
N ARG A 78 -14.65 -14.25 -36.38
CA ARG A 78 -14.28 -14.25 -37.79
C ARG A 78 -12.77 -14.19 -38.01
N VAL A 79 -12.04 -13.60 -37.07
CA VAL A 79 -10.58 -13.45 -37.07
C VAL A 79 -10.05 -13.74 -35.66
N PRO A 80 -9.19 -14.76 -35.46
CA PRO A 80 -8.68 -15.10 -34.13
C PRO A 80 -8.02 -13.93 -33.42
N THR A 81 -8.17 -13.87 -32.10
CA THR A 81 -7.50 -12.92 -31.21
C THR A 81 -6.18 -13.51 -30.70
N PHE A 82 -5.81 -13.24 -29.45
CA PHE A 82 -4.61 -13.74 -28.79
C PHE A 82 -4.90 -14.11 -27.32
N PRO A 83 -4.15 -15.04 -26.71
CA PRO A 83 -4.34 -15.39 -25.30
C PRO A 83 -4.17 -14.19 -24.38
N GLY A 84 -5.08 -14.01 -23.43
CA GLY A 84 -5.15 -12.83 -22.55
C GLY A 84 -5.93 -11.65 -23.12
N CYS A 85 -6.41 -11.72 -24.37
CA CYS A 85 -7.25 -10.66 -24.94
C CYS A 85 -8.58 -10.56 -24.15
N MET A 86 -8.91 -9.35 -23.70
CA MET A 86 -10.18 -9.04 -23.07
C MET A 86 -11.17 -8.58 -24.14
N VAL A 87 -12.24 -9.35 -24.34
CA VAL A 87 -13.27 -9.07 -25.33
C VAL A 87 -14.59 -8.79 -24.64
N PRO A 88 -15.19 -7.59 -24.81
CA PRO A 88 -16.55 -7.35 -24.40
C PRO A 88 -17.50 -8.22 -25.25
N VAL A 89 -18.40 -8.96 -24.60
CA VAL A 89 -19.28 -9.93 -25.25
C VAL A 89 -20.72 -9.79 -24.76
N TYR A 90 -21.66 -10.24 -25.59
CA TYR A 90 -23.04 -10.42 -25.20
C TYR A 90 -23.39 -11.92 -25.13
N PRO A 91 -23.88 -12.45 -23.99
CA PRO A 91 -24.38 -13.82 -23.91
C PRO A 91 -25.56 -14.04 -24.87
N ILE A 92 -25.56 -15.15 -25.61
CA ILE A 92 -26.67 -15.59 -26.49
C ILE A 92 -27.29 -16.90 -26.04
N ALA A 93 -26.53 -17.75 -25.35
CA ALA A 93 -26.98 -19.03 -24.84
C ALA A 93 -26.03 -19.54 -23.75
N ALA A 94 -26.38 -20.63 -23.10
CA ALA A 94 -25.45 -21.43 -22.31
C ALA A 94 -25.75 -22.92 -22.50
N LEU A 95 -24.71 -23.74 -22.42
CA LEU A 95 -24.82 -25.20 -22.41
C LEU A 95 -24.79 -25.65 -20.96
N GLN A 96 -25.94 -26.06 -20.44
CA GLN A 96 -26.14 -26.47 -19.05
C GLN A 96 -25.99 -27.99 -18.93
N PRO A 97 -24.89 -28.51 -18.36
CA PRO A 97 -24.70 -29.94 -18.18
C PRO A 97 -25.67 -30.50 -17.13
N VAL A 98 -26.03 -31.77 -17.26
CA VAL A 98 -26.77 -32.52 -16.23
C VAL A 98 -25.87 -32.72 -15.00
N GLY A 99 -26.31 -32.26 -13.82
CA GLY A 99 -25.58 -32.37 -12.55
C GLY A 99 -25.02 -31.04 -12.04
N GLN A 100 -24.00 -31.08 -11.19
CA GLN A 100 -23.41 -29.88 -10.54
C GLN A 100 -22.22 -29.27 -11.31
N LEU A 101 -22.07 -29.60 -12.59
CA LEU A 101 -21.01 -29.04 -13.42
C LEU A 101 -21.35 -27.60 -13.85
N ALA A 102 -20.34 -26.73 -13.96
CA ALA A 102 -20.54 -25.35 -14.34
C ALA A 102 -21.00 -25.24 -15.82
N PRO A 103 -21.93 -24.33 -16.13
CA PRO A 103 -22.38 -24.12 -17.51
C PRO A 103 -21.29 -23.52 -18.39
N LEU A 104 -21.37 -23.80 -19.69
CA LEU A 104 -20.53 -23.17 -20.72
C LEU A 104 -21.34 -22.07 -21.43
N VAL A 105 -21.02 -20.81 -21.17
CA VAL A 105 -21.72 -19.68 -21.78
C VAL A 105 -21.32 -19.54 -23.25
N VAL A 106 -22.28 -19.31 -24.14
CA VAL A 106 -22.05 -18.94 -25.54
C VAL A 106 -22.32 -17.45 -25.66
N ALA A 107 -21.33 -16.69 -26.13
CA ALA A 107 -21.44 -15.23 -26.22
C ALA A 107 -20.88 -14.72 -27.55
N VAL A 108 -21.38 -13.60 -28.05
CA VAL A 108 -20.92 -12.95 -29.30
C VAL A 108 -20.13 -11.68 -29.00
N PRO A 109 -19.09 -11.35 -29.76
CA PRO A 109 -18.29 -10.15 -29.53
C PRO A 109 -19.07 -8.87 -29.84
N VAL A 110 -19.01 -7.90 -28.93
CA VAL A 110 -19.69 -6.59 -29.08
C VAL A 110 -19.13 -5.81 -30.28
N ALA A 111 -17.82 -5.95 -30.54
CA ALA A 111 -17.11 -5.20 -31.56
C ALA A 111 -17.32 -5.74 -32.99
N ASP A 112 -17.88 -6.95 -33.17
CA ASP A 112 -18.12 -7.51 -34.51
C ASP A 112 -19.55 -7.14 -34.96
N PRO A 113 -19.72 -6.25 -35.96
CA PRO A 113 -21.04 -5.83 -36.42
C PRO A 113 -21.86 -6.98 -37.06
N THR A 114 -21.21 -8.07 -37.48
CA THR A 114 -21.88 -9.25 -38.03
C THR A 114 -22.41 -10.17 -36.93
N LEU A 115 -21.68 -10.32 -35.82
CA LEU A 115 -22.04 -11.25 -34.74
C LEU A 115 -22.80 -10.58 -33.59
N ALA A 116 -22.53 -9.30 -33.29
CA ALA A 116 -23.18 -8.57 -32.20
C ALA A 116 -24.72 -8.51 -32.26
N PRO A 117 -25.38 -8.47 -33.44
CA PRO A 117 -26.83 -8.52 -33.53
C PRO A 117 -27.44 -9.84 -33.07
N LEU A 118 -26.70 -10.95 -33.15
CA LEU A 118 -27.24 -12.29 -32.91
C LEU A 118 -27.73 -12.46 -31.46
N ARG A 119 -28.85 -13.15 -31.27
CA ARG A 119 -29.53 -13.30 -29.96
C ARG A 119 -29.68 -14.73 -29.48
N ALA A 120 -29.68 -15.71 -30.37
CA ALA A 120 -29.82 -17.12 -30.03
C ALA A 120 -28.74 -18.00 -30.68
N LEU A 121 -28.51 -19.18 -30.10
CA LEU A 121 -27.53 -20.14 -30.64
C LEU A 121 -27.93 -20.63 -32.05
N ALA A 122 -29.23 -20.72 -32.32
CA ALA A 122 -29.79 -21.15 -33.60
C ALA A 122 -29.48 -20.19 -34.77
N GLU A 123 -29.09 -18.94 -34.49
CA GLU A 123 -28.75 -17.93 -35.51
C GLU A 123 -27.30 -18.04 -36.02
N LEU A 124 -26.48 -18.88 -35.40
CA LEU A 124 -25.12 -19.17 -35.88
C LEU A 124 -25.15 -20.09 -37.12
N ASP A 125 -24.09 -20.02 -37.93
CA ASP A 125 -23.83 -21.00 -38.99
C ASP A 125 -23.88 -22.43 -38.44
N GLU A 126 -24.44 -23.36 -39.22
CA GLU A 126 -24.66 -24.74 -38.78
C GLU A 126 -23.38 -25.42 -38.32
N ASN A 127 -22.27 -25.26 -39.06
CA ASN A 127 -21.01 -25.92 -38.72
C ASN A 127 -20.43 -25.37 -37.43
N LEU A 128 -20.49 -24.06 -37.25
CA LEU A 128 -20.06 -23.38 -36.04
C LEU A 128 -20.92 -23.78 -34.83
N ARG A 129 -22.25 -23.85 -35.03
CA ARG A 129 -23.19 -24.28 -34.01
C ARG A 129 -22.91 -25.70 -33.55
N GLN A 130 -22.74 -26.63 -34.49
CA GLN A 130 -22.42 -28.03 -34.17
C GLN A 130 -21.06 -28.15 -33.46
N ALA A 131 -20.06 -27.38 -33.88
CA ALA A 131 -18.76 -27.37 -33.21
C ALA A 131 -18.86 -26.86 -31.76
N ILE A 132 -19.70 -25.86 -31.49
CA ILE A 132 -19.96 -25.37 -30.12
C ILE A 132 -20.71 -26.42 -29.30
N LEU A 133 -21.74 -27.06 -29.84
CA LEU A 133 -22.49 -28.11 -29.14
C LEU A 133 -21.61 -29.32 -28.79
N ALA A 134 -20.63 -29.64 -29.63
CA ALA A 134 -19.67 -30.71 -29.38
C ALA A 134 -18.78 -30.48 -28.14
N GLU A 135 -18.66 -29.24 -27.63
CA GLU A 135 -17.93 -28.95 -26.39
C GLU A 135 -18.66 -29.46 -25.13
N ALA A 136 -19.97 -29.66 -25.22
CA ALA A 136 -20.80 -30.16 -24.12
C ALA A 136 -21.95 -31.04 -24.68
N PRO A 137 -21.65 -32.25 -25.19
CA PRO A 137 -22.60 -33.05 -25.97
C PRO A 137 -23.81 -33.57 -25.18
N THR A 138 -23.72 -33.58 -23.84
CA THR A 138 -24.80 -34.02 -22.93
C THR A 138 -25.52 -32.85 -22.26
N ALA A 139 -25.18 -31.60 -22.62
CA ALA A 139 -25.76 -30.42 -22.02
C ALA A 139 -27.06 -29.99 -22.71
N GLU A 140 -27.99 -29.46 -21.92
CA GLU A 140 -29.18 -28.80 -22.42
C GLU A 140 -28.84 -27.37 -22.84
N VAL A 141 -29.38 -26.93 -23.98
CA VAL A 141 -29.19 -25.55 -24.45
C VAL A 141 -30.20 -24.65 -23.74
N VAL A 142 -29.71 -23.62 -23.05
CA VAL A 142 -30.54 -22.55 -22.50
C VAL A 142 -30.31 -21.25 -23.27
N GLU A 143 -31.38 -20.62 -23.72
CA GLU A 143 -31.30 -19.48 -24.65
C GLU A 143 -31.23 -18.12 -23.92
N GLY A 144 -30.64 -17.14 -24.62
CA GLY A 144 -30.66 -15.69 -24.36
C GLY A 144 -30.85 -15.25 -22.92
N ALA A 145 -32.10 -14.98 -22.54
CA ALA A 145 -32.46 -14.42 -21.23
C ALA A 145 -32.02 -15.29 -20.05
N VAL A 146 -32.05 -16.62 -20.20
CA VAL A 146 -31.61 -17.55 -19.15
C VAL A 146 -30.09 -17.52 -19.03
N ALA A 147 -29.38 -17.45 -20.16
CA ALA A 147 -27.93 -17.30 -20.17
C ALA A 147 -27.48 -15.98 -19.52
N GLU A 148 -28.18 -14.87 -19.80
CA GLU A 148 -27.92 -13.59 -19.12
C GLU A 148 -28.15 -13.69 -17.61
N THR A 149 -29.21 -14.39 -17.19
CA THR A 149 -29.49 -14.62 -15.77
C THR A 149 -28.38 -15.42 -15.09
N LEU A 150 -27.83 -16.44 -15.76
CA LEU A 150 -26.69 -17.21 -15.26
C LEU A 150 -25.46 -16.33 -15.09
N VAL A 151 -25.15 -15.47 -16.07
CA VAL A 151 -24.01 -14.56 -15.99
C VAL A 151 -24.21 -13.52 -14.87
N ARG A 152 -25.40 -12.91 -14.74
CA ARG A 152 -25.73 -12.00 -13.63
C ARG A 152 -25.57 -12.69 -12.28
N GLY A 153 -26.09 -13.91 -12.12
CA GLY A 153 -25.93 -14.71 -10.92
C GLY A 153 -24.47 -15.00 -10.58
N GLY A 154 -23.64 -15.29 -11.60
CA GLY A 154 -22.21 -15.45 -11.45
C GLY A 154 -21.50 -14.17 -11.00
N ILE A 155 -21.89 -13.01 -11.52
CA ILE A 155 -21.38 -11.70 -11.10
C ILE A 155 -21.73 -11.44 -9.64
N GLU A 156 -22.99 -11.63 -9.26
CA GLU A 156 -23.44 -11.46 -7.87
C GLU A 156 -22.73 -12.42 -6.91
N ALA A 157 -22.50 -13.67 -7.31
CA ALA A 157 -21.77 -14.64 -6.50
C ALA A 157 -20.32 -14.22 -6.29
N GLU A 158 -19.66 -13.65 -7.31
CA GLU A 158 -18.31 -13.11 -7.17
C GLU A 158 -18.28 -11.88 -6.27
N LEU A 159 -19.24 -10.96 -6.41
CA LEU A 159 -19.38 -9.81 -5.53
C LEU A 159 -19.60 -10.24 -4.07
N ARG A 160 -20.47 -11.23 -3.83
CA ARG A 160 -20.70 -11.81 -2.50
C ARG A 160 -19.43 -12.48 -1.95
N ALA A 161 -18.71 -13.23 -2.77
CA ALA A 161 -17.47 -13.88 -2.36
C ALA A 161 -16.36 -12.85 -2.06
N ARG A 162 -16.25 -11.78 -2.84
CA ARG A 162 -15.34 -10.65 -2.56
C ARG A 162 -15.72 -9.95 -1.27
N ALA A 163 -17.01 -9.68 -1.04
CA ALA A 163 -17.50 -9.08 0.20
C ALA A 163 -17.27 -10.00 1.42
N ALA A 164 -17.41 -11.32 1.25
CA ALA A 164 -17.13 -12.31 2.28
C ALA A 164 -15.62 -12.49 2.54
N ALA A 165 -14.79 -12.46 1.51
CA ALA A 165 -13.32 -12.43 1.63
C ALA A 165 -12.82 -11.10 2.24
N GLN A 166 -13.56 -10.00 2.04
CA GLN A 166 -13.40 -8.72 2.72
C GLN A 166 -13.96 -8.70 4.15
N ARG A 167 -14.44 -9.83 4.70
CA ARG A 167 -14.63 -10.03 6.14
C ARG A 167 -13.56 -10.97 6.68
N PRO A 168 -12.42 -10.46 7.19
CA PRO A 168 -11.41 -11.31 7.80
C PRO A 168 -11.81 -11.61 9.24
N ALA A 169 -11.88 -12.89 9.59
CA ALA A 169 -11.72 -13.33 10.97
C ALA A 169 -10.26 -13.77 11.20
N ILE A 170 -9.43 -12.79 11.62
CA ILE A 170 -8.20 -12.89 12.47
C ILE A 170 -6.91 -13.44 11.80
N PRO A 171 -5.67 -12.89 12.03
CA PRO A 171 -5.21 -11.93 13.05
C PRO A 171 -4.62 -10.60 12.52
N ALA A 172 -4.47 -9.61 13.42
CA ALA A 172 -3.52 -8.52 13.23
C ALA A 172 -2.11 -9.07 13.37
N TRP A 173 -1.37 -9.02 12.26
CA TRP A 173 0.08 -9.01 12.15
C TRP A 173 0.87 -9.68 13.29
N LYS A 174 1.27 -10.96 13.12
CA LYS A 174 2.39 -11.54 13.88
C LYS A 174 3.67 -11.32 13.06
N ALA A 175 4.64 -10.58 13.61
CA ALA A 175 5.99 -10.55 13.03
C ALA A 175 6.49 -11.99 12.88
N SER A 176 6.95 -12.36 11.69
CA SER A 176 7.62 -13.64 11.52
C SER A 176 8.88 -13.65 12.39
N ASP A 177 8.97 -14.59 13.34
CA ASP A 177 10.20 -14.84 14.13
C ASP A 177 11.35 -15.33 13.23
N VAL A 178 11.03 -15.73 12.00
CA VAL A 178 12.03 -15.93 10.95
C VAL A 178 12.58 -14.55 10.62
N ARG A 179 13.84 -14.28 10.99
CA ARG A 179 14.61 -13.19 10.37
C ARG A 179 14.39 -13.36 8.87
N PRO A 180 13.65 -12.44 8.21
CA PRO A 180 13.49 -12.54 6.77
C PRO A 180 14.87 -12.74 6.17
N ARG A 181 15.04 -13.81 5.38
CA ARG A 181 16.16 -13.91 4.45
C ARG A 181 15.91 -12.82 3.40
N TYR A 182 16.05 -11.56 3.79
CA TYR A 182 16.33 -10.53 2.82
C TYR A 182 17.65 -10.98 2.18
N ALA A 183 17.67 -11.05 0.84
CA ALA A 183 18.93 -11.22 0.16
C ALA A 183 19.87 -10.16 0.72
N GLY A 184 21.07 -10.57 1.15
CA GLY A 184 21.93 -9.77 2.03
C GLY A 184 22.17 -8.35 1.52
N GLY A 185 22.78 -7.48 2.34
CA GLY A 185 23.01 -6.03 2.14
C GLY A 185 23.72 -5.55 0.86
N ARG A 186 23.67 -6.33 -0.22
CA ARG A 186 24.01 -6.05 -1.63
C ARG A 186 22.80 -6.07 -2.57
N GLU A 187 21.57 -6.31 -2.11
CA GLU A 187 20.37 -6.24 -2.96
C GLU A 187 20.07 -4.77 -3.30
N LEU A 188 20.68 -4.29 -4.40
CA LEU A 188 20.56 -2.92 -4.92
C LEU A 188 19.33 -2.71 -5.81
N GLU A 189 18.48 -3.73 -5.97
CA GLU A 189 17.35 -3.66 -6.89
C GLU A 189 16.13 -2.99 -6.24
N PRO A 190 15.53 -1.98 -6.89
CA PRO A 190 14.26 -1.40 -6.45
C PRO A 190 13.09 -2.39 -6.67
N HIS A 191 12.33 -2.68 -5.61
CA HIS A 191 11.19 -3.61 -5.61
C HIS A 191 9.86 -2.91 -5.86
N THR A 192 9.73 -1.64 -5.48
CA THR A 192 8.53 -0.84 -5.78
C THR A 192 8.81 0.20 -6.85
N TYR A 193 7.75 0.67 -7.52
CA TYR A 193 7.85 1.82 -8.41
C TYR A 193 8.36 3.06 -7.67
N ALA A 194 7.94 3.24 -6.42
CA ALA A 194 8.35 4.37 -5.58
C ALA A 194 9.87 4.38 -5.34
N GLU A 195 10.50 3.23 -5.06
CA GLU A 195 11.97 3.16 -4.90
C GLU A 195 12.70 3.58 -6.19
N ARG A 196 12.19 3.20 -7.37
CA ARG A 196 12.75 3.64 -8.67
C ARG A 196 12.59 5.13 -8.94
N ALA A 197 11.59 5.74 -8.33
CA ALA A 197 11.27 7.15 -8.52
C ALA A 197 12.05 8.08 -7.56
N VAL A 198 12.69 7.57 -6.50
CA VAL A 198 13.47 8.40 -5.57
C VAL A 198 14.56 9.23 -6.27
N PRO A 199 15.38 8.69 -7.20
CA PRO A 199 16.38 9.48 -7.91
C PRO A 199 15.82 10.62 -8.77
N LEU A 200 14.51 10.63 -9.02
CA LEU A 200 13.82 11.69 -9.76
C LEU A 200 13.39 12.86 -8.86
N LEU A 201 13.46 12.69 -7.54
CA LEU A 201 13.17 13.76 -6.59
C LEU A 201 14.28 14.82 -6.57
N PRO A 202 14.01 16.04 -6.11
CA PRO A 202 15.07 17.00 -5.81
C PRO A 202 16.12 16.38 -4.87
N ALA A 203 17.41 16.62 -5.13
CA ALA A 203 18.53 15.99 -4.42
C ALA A 203 18.41 16.06 -2.88
N ARG A 204 17.92 17.18 -2.34
CA ARG A 204 17.67 17.34 -0.90
C ARG A 204 16.69 16.30 -0.33
N PHE A 205 15.61 15.97 -1.03
CA PHE A 205 14.65 14.97 -0.57
C PHE A 205 15.21 13.55 -0.67
N GLN A 206 16.09 13.29 -1.64
CA GLN A 206 16.86 12.04 -1.69
C GLN A 206 17.73 11.90 -0.44
N GLU A 207 18.41 12.97 -0.03
CA GLU A 207 19.20 13.01 1.20
C GLU A 207 18.33 12.83 2.46
N TYR A 208 17.16 13.46 2.53
CA TYR A 208 16.26 13.33 3.69
C TYR A 208 15.80 11.89 3.84
N ILE A 209 15.38 11.25 2.74
CA ILE A 209 15.02 9.83 2.70
C ILE A 209 16.21 8.98 3.17
N ALA A 210 17.40 9.18 2.59
CA ALA A 210 18.58 8.40 2.93
C ALA A 210 19.01 8.52 4.40
N ARG A 211 18.82 9.70 5.01
CA ARG A 211 19.12 9.93 6.44
C ARG A 211 18.05 9.39 7.38
N ALA A 212 16.80 9.33 6.93
CA ALA A 212 15.67 8.98 7.78
C ALA A 212 15.30 7.49 7.71
N LEU A 213 15.59 6.78 6.62
CA LEU A 213 15.23 5.36 6.40
C LEU A 213 16.29 4.38 6.91
N LEU A 214 15.89 3.14 7.22
CA LEU A 214 16.81 2.02 7.44
C LEU A 214 17.21 1.43 6.08
N PRO A 215 18.41 0.84 5.94
CA PRO A 215 18.79 0.12 4.71
C PRO A 215 17.79 -0.98 4.31
N GLU A 216 17.16 -1.62 5.30
CA GLU A 216 16.21 -2.72 5.11
C GLU A 216 14.74 -2.26 4.98
N GLU A 217 14.48 -0.95 5.08
CA GLU A 217 13.13 -0.37 5.07
C GLU A 217 12.71 -0.05 3.63
N ARG A 218 11.54 -0.54 3.22
CA ARG A 218 11.06 -0.48 1.83
C ARG A 218 10.11 0.68 1.64
N ILE A 219 10.32 1.48 0.60
CA ILE A 219 9.39 2.57 0.26
C ILE A 219 8.21 2.00 -0.51
N LEU A 220 7.00 2.13 0.04
CA LEU A 220 5.78 1.70 -0.62
C LEU A 220 5.24 2.79 -1.54
N MET A 221 5.27 4.04 -1.07
CA MET A 221 4.91 5.21 -1.86
C MET A 221 5.49 6.50 -1.29
N PHE A 222 5.47 7.56 -2.08
CA PHE A 222 5.67 8.92 -1.58
C PHE A 222 4.80 9.92 -2.34
N ILE A 223 4.54 11.07 -1.72
CA ILE A 223 3.90 12.23 -2.35
C ILE A 223 4.79 13.43 -2.12
N HIS A 224 5.45 13.93 -3.17
CA HIS A 224 6.16 15.20 -3.12
C HIS A 224 5.14 16.35 -3.20
N ARG A 225 5.20 17.24 -2.21
CA ARG A 225 4.36 18.42 -2.10
C ARG A 225 5.14 19.66 -2.52
N PRO A 226 4.73 20.37 -3.59
CA PRO A 226 5.33 21.65 -3.94
C PRO A 226 4.98 22.74 -2.91
N VAL A 227 5.73 23.84 -2.91
CA VAL A 227 5.35 25.05 -2.16
C VAL A 227 3.96 25.49 -2.62
N THR A 228 3.03 25.63 -1.67
CA THR A 228 1.63 25.93 -1.99
C THR A 228 1.15 27.13 -1.19
N GLU A 229 0.73 28.21 -1.85
CA GLU A 229 0.00 29.30 -1.20
C GLU A 229 -1.50 29.04 -1.30
N THR A 230 -2.19 29.12 -0.16
CA THR A 230 -3.64 28.94 -0.09
C THR A 230 -4.32 30.12 0.59
N GLY A 231 -5.39 30.63 -0.01
CA GLY A 231 -6.15 31.79 0.47
C GLY A 231 -6.75 32.61 -0.67
N GLY A 232 -7.96 33.14 -0.46
CA GLY A 232 -8.60 34.06 -1.42
C GLY A 232 -8.04 35.48 -1.31
N PHE A 233 -8.35 36.34 -2.29
CA PHE A 233 -7.91 37.75 -2.33
C PHE A 233 -8.24 38.57 -1.06
N ARG A 234 -9.17 38.09 -0.21
CA ARG A 234 -9.58 38.70 1.06
C ARG A 234 -9.29 37.87 2.33
N LEU A 235 -8.73 36.65 2.23
CA LEU A 235 -8.37 35.82 3.40
C LEU A 235 -6.85 35.75 3.59
N ARG A 236 -6.42 35.60 4.85
CA ARG A 236 -5.01 35.39 5.23
C ARG A 236 -4.42 34.22 4.45
N ARG A 237 -3.42 34.48 3.60
CA ARG A 237 -2.71 33.43 2.87
C ARG A 237 -1.95 32.54 3.85
N THR A 238 -2.16 31.23 3.74
CA THR A 238 -1.39 30.21 4.43
C THR A 238 -0.46 29.56 3.42
N LYS A 239 0.85 29.65 3.69
CA LYS A 239 1.89 29.06 2.86
C LYS A 239 2.25 27.69 3.41
N LEU A 240 2.03 26.65 2.62
CA LEU A 240 2.52 25.31 2.89
C LEU A 240 3.93 25.18 2.31
N ARG A 241 4.87 24.82 3.18
CA ARG A 241 6.26 24.57 2.78
C ARG A 241 6.34 23.37 1.84
N GLU A 242 7.36 23.34 1.02
CA GLU A 242 7.69 22.12 0.28
C GLU A 242 7.95 20.96 1.25
N GLY A 243 7.63 19.76 0.81
CA GLY A 243 7.84 18.58 1.63
C GLY A 243 7.58 17.31 0.86
N ILE A 244 7.80 16.19 1.54
CA ILE A 244 7.52 14.87 1.01
C ILE A 244 6.89 14.02 2.11
N PHE A 245 5.76 13.42 1.76
CA PHE A 245 5.18 12.32 2.52
C PHE A 245 5.80 11.02 2.01
N VAL A 246 6.24 10.15 2.91
CA VAL A 246 6.80 8.83 2.56
C VAL A 246 6.12 7.78 3.43
N LEU A 247 5.59 6.76 2.79
CA LEU A 247 5.07 5.56 3.44
C LEU A 247 6.03 4.41 3.16
N THR A 248 6.50 3.76 4.22
CA THR A 248 7.32 2.56 4.14
C THR A 248 6.54 1.36 4.66
N ASP A 249 7.14 0.18 4.57
CA ASP A 249 6.63 -1.04 5.21
C ASP A 249 6.68 -1.00 6.75
N ARG A 250 7.24 0.07 7.34
CA ARG A 250 7.44 0.21 8.80
C ARG A 250 6.96 1.55 9.37
N GLN A 251 6.94 2.61 8.59
CA GLN A 251 6.76 3.98 9.07
C GLN A 251 5.87 4.81 8.15
N VAL A 252 5.15 5.74 8.77
CA VAL A 252 4.50 6.87 8.13
C VAL A 252 5.35 8.10 8.42
N MET A 253 5.86 8.76 7.37
CA MET A 253 6.86 9.81 7.50
C MET A 253 6.43 11.09 6.77
N LEU A 254 6.65 12.23 7.41
CA LEU A 254 6.58 13.54 6.79
C LEU A 254 7.94 14.21 6.92
N MET A 255 8.48 14.65 5.79
CA MET A 255 9.70 15.41 5.73
C MET A 255 9.45 16.78 5.09
N THR A 256 9.88 17.86 5.74
CA THR A 256 9.71 19.23 5.23
C THR A 256 10.98 20.03 5.43
N ASP A 257 11.19 21.04 4.59
CA ASP A 257 12.31 21.95 4.74
C ASP A 257 12.21 22.77 6.05
N THR A 258 13.34 22.96 6.72
CA THR A 258 13.43 23.82 7.93
C THR A 258 13.25 25.29 7.56
N VAL A 259 13.81 25.68 6.42
CA VAL A 259 13.73 27.00 5.79
C VAL A 259 13.52 26.77 4.30
N GLU A 260 12.66 27.58 3.67
CA GLU A 260 12.45 27.49 2.22
C GLU A 260 13.76 27.79 1.46
N PRO A 261 14.01 27.12 0.32
CA PRO A 261 15.18 27.43 -0.49
C PRO A 261 15.15 28.89 -0.92
N ASP A 262 16.18 29.64 -0.56
CA ASP A 262 16.40 31.01 -1.03
C ASP A 262 17.38 31.02 -2.21
N SER A 263 17.71 32.20 -2.72
CA SER A 263 18.68 32.36 -3.81
C SER A 263 20.11 31.94 -3.43
N THR A 264 20.38 31.62 -2.15
CA THR A 264 21.69 31.18 -1.69
C THR A 264 21.93 29.69 -1.92
N MET A 265 20.88 28.92 -2.29
CA MET A 265 20.93 27.47 -2.50
C MET A 265 21.45 26.68 -1.28
N VAL A 266 21.49 27.32 -0.10
CA VAL A 266 21.96 26.70 1.14
C VAL A 266 20.93 25.67 1.62
N HIS A 267 21.39 24.44 1.84
CA HIS A 267 20.60 23.41 2.48
C HIS A 267 20.53 23.64 3.99
N TRP A 268 19.53 24.40 4.42
CA TRP A 268 19.29 24.73 5.84
C TRP A 268 18.88 23.51 6.68
N GLY A 269 18.51 22.40 6.05
CA GLY A 269 18.19 21.13 6.68
C GLY A 269 16.70 20.76 6.58
N PHE A 270 16.27 19.76 7.36
CA PHE A 270 14.92 19.21 7.30
C PHE A 270 14.35 18.84 8.66
N ILE A 271 13.03 18.76 8.70
CA ILE A 271 12.25 18.20 9.79
C ILE A 271 11.68 16.87 9.29
N ALA A 272 12.00 15.77 9.96
CA ALA A 272 11.41 14.46 9.73
C ALA A 272 10.54 14.08 10.92
N ARG A 273 9.23 14.04 10.72
CA ARG A 273 8.27 13.52 11.67
C ARG A 273 7.83 12.13 11.26
N VAL A 274 7.93 11.17 12.17
CA VAL A 274 7.74 9.75 11.89
C VAL A 274 6.86 9.09 12.93
N SER A 275 6.12 8.07 12.52
CA SER A 275 5.45 7.14 13.42
C SER A 275 5.42 5.76 12.80
N ALA A 276 5.38 4.73 13.63
CA ALA A 276 5.30 3.35 13.19
C ALA A 276 3.91 3.08 12.57
N VAL A 277 3.85 2.32 11.47
CA VAL A 277 2.57 1.93 10.85
C VAL A 277 1.68 1.16 11.83
N GLU A 278 2.26 0.46 12.79
CA GLU A 278 1.53 -0.26 13.84
C GLU A 278 0.77 0.66 14.80
N ARG A 279 1.09 1.97 14.83
CA ARG A 279 0.38 2.98 15.62
C ARG A 279 -0.88 3.48 14.92
N VAL A 280 -1.05 3.22 13.62
CA VAL A 280 -2.19 3.74 12.87
C VAL A 280 -3.48 3.03 13.26
N THR A 281 -4.50 3.81 13.61
CA THR A 281 -5.84 3.31 13.99
C THR A 281 -6.95 3.85 13.11
N ALA A 282 -6.73 4.98 12.46
CA ALA A 282 -7.64 5.52 11.45
C ALA A 282 -6.86 6.31 10.41
N VAL A 283 -7.35 6.32 9.18
CA VAL A 283 -6.85 7.16 8.10
C VAL A 283 -8.02 7.69 7.28
N GLN A 284 -7.93 8.94 6.85
CA GLN A 284 -8.94 9.59 6.01
C GLN A 284 -8.25 10.44 4.95
N ALA A 285 -8.79 10.38 3.74
CA ALA A 285 -8.49 11.32 2.67
C ALA A 285 -9.69 12.27 2.54
N ARG A 286 -9.48 13.58 2.64
CA ARG A 286 -10.57 14.56 2.52
C ARG A 286 -10.12 15.86 1.87
N VAL A 287 -11.05 16.54 1.19
CA VAL A 287 -10.82 17.89 0.66
C VAL A 287 -11.38 18.93 1.63
N GLN A 288 -10.61 19.99 1.89
CA GLN A 288 -11.04 21.15 2.64
C GLN A 288 -10.57 22.42 1.92
N GLY A 289 -11.51 23.14 1.30
CA GLY A 289 -11.19 24.30 0.48
C GLY A 289 -10.34 23.92 -0.73
N THR A 290 -9.15 24.51 -0.87
CA THR A 290 -8.21 24.25 -1.97
C THR A 290 -7.16 23.18 -1.63
N LEU A 291 -7.33 22.46 -0.51
CA LEU A 291 -6.36 21.50 0.00
C LEU A 291 -6.96 20.10 0.09
N ALA A 292 -6.18 19.11 -0.33
CA ALA A 292 -6.39 17.70 -0.01
C ALA A 292 -5.64 17.37 1.28
N HIS A 293 -6.27 16.64 2.19
CA HIS A 293 -5.74 16.27 3.49
C HIS A 293 -5.67 14.76 3.63
N LEU A 294 -4.46 14.25 3.87
CA LEU A 294 -4.24 12.91 4.42
C LEU A 294 -4.23 13.02 5.95
N VAL A 295 -5.25 12.48 6.61
CA VAL A 295 -5.42 12.55 8.06
C VAL A 295 -5.16 11.17 8.64
N VAL A 296 -4.15 11.04 9.50
CA VAL A 296 -3.74 9.77 10.11
C VAL A 296 -3.88 9.89 11.63
N THR A 297 -4.55 8.92 12.26
CA THR A 297 -4.69 8.84 13.72
C THR A 297 -3.74 7.78 14.27
N LEU A 298 -2.84 8.22 15.15
CA LEU A 298 -1.75 7.46 15.75
C LEU A 298 -2.07 7.20 17.21
N ALA A 299 -2.25 5.94 17.58
CA ALA A 299 -2.56 5.54 18.94
C ALA A 299 -1.32 5.35 19.80
N ALA A 300 -1.48 5.64 21.08
CA ALA A 300 -0.57 5.27 22.14
C ALA A 300 -1.38 4.67 23.29
N ARG A 301 -0.70 4.07 24.27
CA ARG A 301 -1.38 3.45 25.42
C ARG A 301 -2.28 4.44 26.17
N ARG A 302 -1.87 5.71 26.24
CA ARG A 302 -2.55 6.77 26.99
C ARG A 302 -3.22 7.84 26.12
N GLY A 303 -3.63 7.51 24.90
CA GLY A 303 -4.37 8.45 24.04
C GLY A 303 -4.08 8.23 22.56
N ALA A 304 -4.44 9.21 21.74
CA ALA A 304 -4.17 9.17 20.31
C ALA A 304 -3.91 10.58 19.80
N GLU A 305 -3.16 10.64 18.70
CA GLU A 305 -2.82 11.87 18.02
C GLU A 305 -3.32 11.82 16.57
N THR A 306 -4.05 12.83 16.15
CA THR A 306 -4.43 12.99 14.75
C THR A 306 -3.47 13.96 14.04
N VAL A 307 -2.79 13.47 13.02
CA VAL A 307 -1.87 14.25 12.18
C VAL A 307 -2.50 14.46 10.82
N SER A 308 -2.47 15.68 10.30
CA SER A 308 -2.97 16.01 8.96
C SER A 308 -1.84 16.51 8.07
N PHE A 309 -1.69 15.85 6.92
CA PHE A 309 -0.80 16.27 5.85
C PHE A 309 -1.62 16.94 4.75
N ALA A 310 -1.38 18.23 4.53
CA ALA A 310 -2.08 19.00 3.51
C ALA A 310 -1.27 19.03 2.20
N PHE A 311 -1.96 18.90 1.07
CA PHE A 311 -1.46 18.95 -0.30
C PHE A 311 -2.38 19.84 -1.16
N PRO A 312 -1.95 20.34 -2.31
CA PRO A 312 -2.87 20.97 -3.26
C PRO A 312 -4.00 20.02 -3.64
N ALA A 313 -5.22 20.52 -3.83
CA ALA A 313 -6.40 19.69 -4.17
C ALA A 313 -6.17 18.78 -5.40
N ALA A 314 -5.33 19.17 -6.35
CA ALA A 314 -4.97 18.35 -7.51
C ALA A 314 -4.29 17.02 -7.15
N PHE A 315 -3.72 16.89 -5.96
CA PHE A 315 -3.06 15.67 -5.47
C PHE A 315 -4.03 14.70 -4.79
N MET A 316 -5.35 14.99 -4.80
CA MET A 316 -6.37 14.15 -4.16
C MET A 316 -6.27 12.66 -4.55
N PRO A 317 -6.08 12.27 -5.83
CA PRO A 317 -5.94 10.86 -6.18
C PRO A 317 -4.77 10.15 -5.48
N ALA A 318 -3.62 10.83 -5.37
CA ALA A 318 -2.46 10.30 -4.66
C ALA A 318 -2.69 10.24 -3.14
N VAL A 319 -3.44 11.20 -2.59
CA VAL A 319 -3.85 11.22 -1.17
C VAL A 319 -4.81 10.06 -0.86
N GLU A 320 -5.74 9.73 -1.77
CA GLU A 320 -6.63 8.57 -1.67
C GLU A 320 -5.86 7.26 -1.74
N GLU A 321 -4.91 7.14 -2.67
CA GLU A 321 -4.02 5.99 -2.76
C GLU A 321 -3.20 5.80 -1.48
N ALA A 322 -2.67 6.90 -0.90
CA ALA A 322 -1.99 6.86 0.39
C ALA A 322 -2.89 6.40 1.52
N ALA A 323 -4.11 6.92 1.60
CA ALA A 323 -5.07 6.50 2.60
C ALA A 323 -5.42 5.01 2.44
N ALA A 324 -5.59 4.52 1.23
CA ALA A 324 -5.87 3.11 0.96
C ALA A 324 -4.70 2.19 1.36
N LEU A 325 -3.46 2.56 1.03
CA LEU A 325 -2.27 1.82 1.44
C LEU A 325 -2.08 1.81 2.96
N ILE A 326 -2.26 2.96 3.62
CA ILE A 326 -2.20 3.08 5.08
C ILE A 326 -3.31 2.25 5.74
N ALA A 327 -4.52 2.25 5.18
CA ALA A 327 -5.65 1.47 5.70
C ALA A 327 -5.34 -0.03 5.72
N GLY A 328 -4.49 -0.53 4.81
CA GLY A 328 -4.01 -1.91 4.82
C GLY A 328 -3.24 -2.30 6.10
N PHE A 329 -2.65 -1.34 6.82
CA PHE A 329 -1.98 -1.59 8.10
C PHE A 329 -2.95 -1.57 9.29
N ILE A 330 -4.15 -1.02 9.12
CA ILE A 330 -5.20 -0.99 10.15
C ILE A 330 -5.85 -2.37 10.19
N PRO A 331 -5.89 -3.06 11.34
CA PRO A 331 -6.49 -4.38 11.39
C PRO A 331 -8.01 -4.31 11.20
N ALA A 332 -8.53 -5.31 10.49
CA ALA A 332 -9.96 -5.41 10.17
C ALA A 332 -10.87 -5.72 11.38
N ALA A 333 -10.29 -6.08 12.53
CA ALA A 333 -11.00 -6.34 13.78
C ALA A 333 -10.17 -5.88 14.98
N ASP A 334 -10.85 -5.55 16.09
CA ASP A 334 -10.21 -5.37 17.39
C ASP A 334 -9.62 -6.71 17.84
N THR A 335 -8.32 -6.84 17.69
CA THR A 335 -7.57 -8.06 18.04
C THR A 335 -6.45 -7.72 19.00
N ARG A 336 -6.25 -8.64 19.95
CA ARG A 336 -5.26 -8.56 21.03
C ARG A 336 -3.87 -9.06 20.60
N ALA A 337 -3.70 -9.45 19.34
CA ALA A 337 -2.42 -9.91 18.82
C ALA A 337 -1.42 -8.74 18.76
N LEU A 338 -0.18 -8.99 19.19
CA LEU A 338 0.93 -8.03 19.14
C LEU A 338 1.17 -7.60 17.69
N ARG A 339 0.82 -6.37 17.35
CA ARG A 339 1.05 -5.78 16.02
C ARG A 339 2.53 -5.50 15.87
N ARG A 340 3.24 -6.33 15.11
CA ARG A 340 4.62 -6.02 14.74
C ARG A 340 4.91 -6.49 13.33
N CYS A 341 5.34 -5.58 12.46
CA CYS A 341 5.63 -5.88 11.06
C CYS A 341 7.09 -6.33 10.86
N TYR A 342 7.98 -6.09 11.83
CA TYR A 342 9.42 -6.34 11.73
C TYR A 342 10.06 -6.71 13.08
N PRO A 343 11.24 -7.37 13.13
CA PRO A 343 11.91 -7.74 14.39
C PRO A 343 12.15 -6.55 15.33
N ARG A 344 12.37 -6.84 16.63
CA ARG A 344 12.70 -5.79 17.62
C ARG A 344 14.18 -5.44 17.71
N ASP A 345 15.03 -6.36 17.26
CA ASP A 345 16.46 -6.13 17.24
C ASP A 345 16.80 -4.99 16.28
N LEU A 346 17.62 -4.05 16.75
CA LEU A 346 18.13 -2.99 15.90
C LEU A 346 19.04 -3.58 14.80
N PRO A 347 18.87 -3.18 13.53
CA PRO A 347 19.66 -3.72 12.43
C PRO A 347 21.14 -3.32 12.56
N VAL A 348 22.03 -4.26 12.21
CA VAL A 348 23.48 -4.19 12.46
C VAL A 348 24.21 -3.27 11.46
N GLU A 349 23.62 -3.00 10.29
CA GLU A 349 24.28 -2.33 9.16
C GLU A 349 24.09 -0.80 9.10
N LEU A 350 23.60 -0.18 10.16
CA LEU A 350 23.32 1.26 10.15
C LEU A 350 24.62 2.09 10.27
N PRO A 351 24.91 3.04 9.35
CA PRO A 351 26.08 3.91 9.44
C PRO A 351 26.11 4.76 10.73
N SER A 352 24.94 5.09 11.26
CA SER A 352 24.77 5.84 12.51
C SER A 352 24.83 4.95 13.76
N LEU A 353 24.49 3.65 13.69
CA LEU A 353 24.63 2.69 14.80
C LEU A 353 25.98 2.00 14.83
N ALA A 354 26.72 1.92 13.71
CA ALA A 354 28.00 1.23 13.63
C ALA A 354 28.99 1.72 14.70
N THR A 355 28.99 3.02 15.00
CA THR A 355 29.84 3.62 16.05
C THR A 355 29.36 3.28 17.48
N VAL A 356 28.04 3.13 17.68
CA VAL A 356 27.42 2.81 18.99
C VAL A 356 27.50 1.31 19.30
N GLN A 357 27.32 0.46 18.28
CA GLN A 357 27.43 -0.99 18.40
C GLN A 357 28.90 -1.46 18.39
N ALA A 358 29.82 -0.75 17.73
CA ALA A 358 31.26 -1.00 17.87
C ALA A 358 31.76 -0.80 19.31
N GLN A 359 31.06 0.01 20.13
CA GLN A 359 31.42 0.18 21.53
C GLN A 359 31.13 -1.04 22.40
N MET A 360 30.48 -2.12 21.90
CA MET A 360 30.12 -3.39 22.58
C MET A 360 29.28 -3.25 23.87
N GLN A 361 29.33 -2.10 24.55
CA GLN A 361 28.71 -1.78 25.83
C GLN A 361 28.41 -0.29 25.94
N ALA A 362 27.25 0.05 26.50
CA ALA A 362 26.87 1.44 26.78
C ALA A 362 27.84 2.08 27.79
N PRO A 363 28.18 3.38 27.64
CA PRO A 363 29.00 4.09 28.62
C PRO A 363 28.26 4.20 29.96
N THR A 364 29.02 4.33 31.05
CA THR A 364 28.48 4.38 32.43
C THR A 364 27.36 5.40 32.58
N TRP A 365 27.57 6.63 32.11
CA TRP A 365 26.58 7.69 32.19
C TRP A 365 25.25 7.34 31.51
N ALA A 366 25.26 6.57 30.42
CA ALA A 366 24.03 6.16 29.73
C ALA A 366 23.28 5.09 30.53
N ARG A 367 24.02 4.18 31.20
CA ARG A 367 23.44 3.18 32.12
C ARG A 367 22.83 3.84 33.35
N ASP A 368 23.41 4.93 33.85
CA ASP A 368 22.89 5.67 35.01
C ASP A 368 21.48 6.25 34.75
N TYR A 369 21.15 6.59 33.49
CA TYR A 369 19.79 7.03 33.13
C TYR A 369 18.77 5.88 33.08
N LEU A 370 19.23 4.66 32.81
CA LEU A 370 18.43 3.44 32.65
C LEU A 370 19.02 2.28 33.49
N PRO A 371 18.96 2.34 34.83
CA PRO A 371 19.56 1.32 35.68
C PRO A 371 18.87 -0.05 35.54
N ASP A 372 17.56 -0.06 35.21
CA ASP A 372 16.74 -1.28 35.18
C ASP A 372 16.53 -1.85 33.76
N GLU A 373 17.16 -1.30 32.72
CA GLU A 373 17.09 -1.87 31.38
C GLU A 373 18.29 -1.51 30.51
N ARG A 374 18.55 -2.31 29.47
CA ARG A 374 19.70 -2.12 28.60
C ARG A 374 19.55 -0.85 27.74
N PRO A 375 20.52 0.08 27.76
CA PRO A 375 20.60 1.14 26.76
C PRO A 375 20.93 0.56 25.38
N LEU A 376 20.11 0.89 24.38
CA LEU A 376 20.24 0.43 23.00
C LEU A 376 20.86 1.49 22.07
N ALA A 377 20.59 2.77 22.34
CA ALA A 377 21.22 3.89 21.66
C ALA A 377 21.31 5.10 22.62
N TRP A 378 22.31 5.96 22.42
CA TRP A 378 22.51 7.12 23.27
C TRP A 378 23.22 8.24 22.51
N ALA A 379 22.96 9.47 22.92
CA ALA A 379 23.68 10.65 22.47
C ALA A 379 23.73 11.69 23.58
N ARG A 380 24.82 12.46 23.64
CA ARG A 380 24.93 13.64 24.49
C ARG A 380 25.75 14.71 23.80
N THR A 381 25.47 15.97 24.11
CA THR A 381 26.35 17.09 23.75
C THR A 381 27.60 17.11 24.64
N GLU A 382 28.70 17.64 24.11
CA GLU A 382 29.93 17.86 24.87
C GLU A 382 29.95 19.29 25.41
N GLY A 383 30.10 19.46 26.73
CA GLY A 383 30.21 20.77 27.40
C GLY A 383 29.03 21.14 28.32
N ASP A 384 29.28 22.04 29.28
CA ASP A 384 28.34 22.40 30.36
C ASP A 384 27.22 23.38 29.97
N ARG A 385 27.33 24.08 28.84
CA ARG A 385 26.42 25.21 28.51
C ARG A 385 25.07 24.78 27.90
N GLU A 386 25.02 23.65 27.22
CA GLU A 386 23.79 23.09 26.63
C GLU A 386 23.79 21.57 26.81
N ARG A 387 23.54 21.11 28.04
CA ARG A 387 23.48 19.69 28.36
C ARG A 387 22.20 19.09 27.75
N ALA A 388 22.34 18.41 26.62
CA ALA A 388 21.30 17.61 26.01
C ALA A 388 21.77 16.16 25.96
N ALA A 389 20.99 15.23 26.52
CA ALA A 389 21.27 13.82 26.41
C ALA A 389 19.99 13.03 26.13
N VAL A 390 20.12 12.02 25.27
CA VAL A 390 19.07 11.04 24.99
C VAL A 390 19.63 9.65 25.22
N VAL A 391 18.84 8.81 25.90
CA VAL A 391 19.14 7.38 26.07
C VAL A 391 17.89 6.59 25.71
N VAL A 392 17.98 5.78 24.66
CA VAL A 392 16.92 4.90 24.19
C VAL A 392 17.16 3.51 24.76
N GLY A 393 16.26 3.04 25.60
CA GLY A 393 16.25 1.68 26.13
C GLY A 393 15.25 0.79 25.40
N GLU A 394 15.03 -0.40 25.96
CA GLU A 394 14.08 -1.35 25.40
C GLU A 394 12.63 -0.86 25.52
N ARG A 395 12.24 -0.25 26.65
CA ARG A 395 10.84 0.11 26.93
C ARG A 395 10.61 1.60 27.17
N ARG A 396 11.66 2.37 27.37
CA ARG A 396 11.58 3.82 27.60
C ARG A 396 12.72 4.57 26.92
N VAL A 397 12.47 5.84 26.68
CA VAL A 397 13.49 6.82 26.30
C VAL A 397 13.64 7.84 27.42
N VAL A 398 14.88 8.26 27.66
CA VAL A 398 15.21 9.32 28.61
C VAL A 398 15.68 10.53 27.83
N LEU A 399 15.08 11.69 28.11
CA LEU A 399 15.46 12.99 27.55
C LEU A 399 15.94 13.89 28.70
N ASP A 400 17.22 14.19 28.77
CA ASP A 400 17.80 15.13 29.73
C ASP A 400 18.18 16.45 29.04
N GLY A 401 17.71 17.57 29.58
CA GLY A 401 17.74 18.88 28.92
C GLY A 401 16.46 19.26 28.16
N ALA A 402 15.45 18.38 28.11
CA ALA A 402 14.13 18.69 27.53
C ALA A 402 13.20 19.42 28.52
N ASP A 403 13.49 19.30 29.81
CA ASP A 403 12.75 19.91 30.91
C ASP A 403 13.75 20.48 31.93
N LYS A 404 13.42 21.61 32.55
CA LYS A 404 14.23 22.19 33.62
C LYS A 404 14.17 21.38 34.91
N ALA A 405 13.12 20.57 35.09
CA ALA A 405 12.93 19.72 36.26
C ALA A 405 13.87 18.49 36.29
N GLY A 406 14.61 18.24 35.20
CA GLY A 406 15.58 17.14 35.09
C GLY A 406 15.20 16.10 34.02
N PRO A 407 15.81 14.91 34.08
CA PRO A 407 15.67 13.89 33.03
C PRO A 407 14.25 13.33 32.95
N LEU A 408 13.61 13.52 31.80
CA LEU A 408 12.27 13.00 31.52
C LEU A 408 12.35 11.56 31.02
N ARG A 409 11.68 10.63 31.72
CA ARG A 409 11.61 9.22 31.34
C ARG A 409 10.24 8.93 30.73
N ILE A 410 10.22 8.51 29.47
CA ILE A 410 9.00 8.34 28.67
C ILE A 410 8.91 6.87 28.26
N ALA A 411 7.80 6.20 28.59
CA ALA A 411 7.55 4.86 28.09
C ALA A 411 7.28 4.90 26.58
N LEU A 412 7.88 3.99 25.81
CA LEU A 412 7.70 3.95 24.36
C LEU A 412 6.24 3.77 23.97
N ASP A 413 5.47 2.99 24.74
CA ASP A 413 4.03 2.76 24.54
C ASP A 413 3.20 4.05 24.57
N ASP A 414 3.65 5.07 25.29
CA ASP A 414 2.96 6.35 25.42
C ASP A 414 3.30 7.34 24.28
N ILE A 415 4.24 7.00 23.39
CA ILE A 415 4.69 7.86 22.29
C ILE A 415 3.86 7.63 21.02
N THR A 416 3.26 8.68 20.47
CA THR A 416 2.50 8.61 19.20
C THR A 416 3.39 8.84 17.98
N SER A 417 4.33 9.78 18.06
CA SER A 417 5.26 10.11 16.97
C SER A 417 6.56 10.72 17.49
N VAL A 418 7.59 10.69 16.67
CA VAL A 418 8.91 11.28 16.98
C VAL A 418 9.30 12.20 15.83
N GLN A 419 9.94 13.32 16.15
CA GLN A 419 10.39 14.29 15.16
C GLN A 419 11.88 14.60 15.34
N MET A 420 12.64 14.46 14.26
CA MET A 420 14.01 14.94 14.17
C MET A 420 14.03 16.23 13.36
N THR A 421 14.64 17.27 13.91
CA THR A 421 14.98 18.49 13.19
C THR A 421 16.50 18.51 13.03
N LEU A 422 16.97 18.41 11.80
CA LEU A 422 18.37 18.64 11.46
C LEU A 422 18.45 19.98 10.75
N ALA A 423 18.99 20.98 11.42
CA ALA A 423 19.19 22.30 10.84
C ALA A 423 20.54 22.89 11.28
N LEU A 424 21.15 23.69 10.40
CA LEU A 424 22.44 24.34 10.68
C LEU A 424 22.38 25.23 11.94
N VAL A 425 21.23 25.88 12.17
CA VAL A 425 21.06 26.88 13.25
C VAL A 425 20.46 26.26 14.52
N ALA A 426 19.54 25.32 14.40
CA ALA A 426 18.84 24.72 15.53
C ALA A 426 18.40 23.29 15.22
N SER A 427 19.17 22.30 15.67
CA SER A 427 18.76 20.90 15.59
C SER A 427 18.04 20.48 16.87
N GLY A 428 17.21 19.43 16.76
CA GLY A 428 16.47 18.93 17.90
C GLY A 428 15.77 17.60 17.68
N LEU A 429 15.43 16.95 18.78
CA LEU A 429 14.67 15.71 18.83
C LEU A 429 13.44 15.94 19.71
N GLU A 430 12.25 15.81 19.13
CA GLU A 430 10.97 15.95 19.81
C GLU A 430 10.24 14.61 19.85
N VAL A 431 9.57 14.33 20.96
CA VAL A 431 8.76 13.12 21.16
C VAL A 431 7.35 13.55 21.49
N ALA A 432 6.35 13.09 20.74
CA ALA A 432 4.94 13.33 21.02
C ALA A 432 4.41 12.24 21.95
N VAL A 433 4.03 12.62 23.17
CA VAL A 433 3.58 11.72 24.25
C VAL A 433 2.09 11.94 24.50
N ALA A 434 1.31 10.87 24.45
CA ALA A 434 -0.11 10.94 24.75
C ALA A 434 -0.36 10.96 26.27
N GLU A 435 -1.10 11.96 26.73
CA GLU A 435 -1.49 12.18 28.12
C GLU A 435 -3.01 12.39 28.19
N GLY A 436 -3.78 11.33 27.97
CA GLY A 436 -5.24 11.37 27.86
C GLY A 436 -5.68 11.93 26.51
N GLU A 437 -6.35 13.09 26.53
CA GLU A 437 -6.76 13.81 25.31
C GLU A 437 -5.69 14.80 24.81
N ALA A 438 -4.66 15.06 25.61
CA ALA A 438 -3.58 15.98 25.27
C ALA A 438 -2.35 15.25 24.73
N ILE A 439 -1.57 15.95 23.89
CA ILE A 439 -0.26 15.49 23.41
C ILE A 439 0.82 16.42 23.96
N ARG A 440 1.66 15.92 24.86
CA ARG A 440 2.86 16.62 25.36
C ARG A 440 4.02 16.41 24.40
N ARG A 441 4.81 17.45 24.12
CA ARG A 441 5.92 17.41 23.14
C ARG A 441 7.25 17.85 23.75
N PRO A 442 7.85 17.05 24.66
CA PRO A 442 9.22 17.30 25.11
C PRO A 442 10.19 17.31 23.91
N ALA A 443 11.04 18.33 23.87
CA ALA A 443 12.02 18.51 22.80
C ALA A 443 13.42 18.77 23.37
N LEU A 444 14.39 18.00 22.91
CA LEU A 444 15.82 18.25 23.12
C LEU A 444 16.34 19.12 22.01
N ARG A 445 17.09 20.17 22.35
CA ARG A 445 17.83 20.99 21.39
C ARG A 445 19.30 20.68 21.49
N PHE A 446 19.98 20.63 20.35
CA PHE A 446 21.41 20.39 20.27
C PHE A 446 22.00 21.07 19.03
N PRO A 447 23.30 21.40 19.03
CA PRO A 447 23.95 22.03 17.90
C PRO A 447 24.16 21.00 16.76
N TYR A 448 24.16 21.47 15.51
CA TYR A 448 24.30 20.62 14.32
C TYR A 448 25.53 19.67 14.34
N PRO A 449 26.71 20.05 14.87
CA PRO A 449 27.84 19.13 15.00
C PRO A 449 27.54 17.87 15.83
N ALA A 450 26.57 17.92 16.74
CA ALA A 450 26.13 16.76 17.52
C ALA A 450 25.07 15.91 16.79
N ALA A 451 24.63 16.28 15.58
CA ALA A 451 23.51 15.66 14.88
C ALA A 451 23.68 14.15 14.64
N GLY A 452 24.90 13.68 14.35
CA GLY A 452 25.15 12.27 14.02
C GLY A 452 24.66 11.30 15.11
N PRO A 453 25.20 11.39 16.34
CA PRO A 453 24.75 10.57 17.46
C PRO A 453 23.24 10.71 17.77
N PHE A 454 22.68 11.91 17.67
CA PHE A 454 21.24 12.11 17.91
C PHE A 454 20.37 11.51 16.80
N LEU A 455 20.84 11.48 15.55
CA LEU A 455 20.20 10.76 14.45
C LEU A 455 20.22 9.26 14.68
N THR A 456 21.29 8.72 15.28
CA THR A 456 21.34 7.32 15.74
C THR A 456 20.24 7.04 16.77
N ALA A 457 20.15 7.88 17.81
CA ALA A 457 19.13 7.73 18.85
C ALA A 457 17.71 7.86 18.28
N PHE A 458 17.47 8.80 17.36
CA PHE A 458 16.21 8.93 16.65
C PHE A 458 15.85 7.68 15.85
N THR A 459 16.82 7.12 15.11
CA THR A 459 16.62 5.92 14.28
C THR A 459 16.30 4.70 15.14
N ALA A 460 17.00 4.53 16.27
CA ALA A 460 16.69 3.49 17.23
C ALA A 460 15.30 3.67 17.86
N LEU A 461 14.98 4.90 18.27
CA LEU A 461 13.70 5.23 18.88
C LEU A 461 12.53 4.92 17.94
N ARG A 462 12.56 5.40 16.69
CA ARG A 462 11.48 5.16 15.71
C ARG A 462 11.30 3.67 15.38
N HIS A 463 12.40 2.91 15.32
CA HIS A 463 12.35 1.47 15.08
C HIS A 463 11.62 0.76 16.23
N LEU A 464 11.86 1.19 17.47
CA LEU A 464 11.27 0.60 18.67
C LEU A 464 9.84 1.06 18.97
N LEU A 465 9.27 2.01 18.21
CA LEU A 465 7.93 2.55 18.49
C LEU A 465 6.77 1.56 18.36
N GLY A 466 6.91 0.43 17.66
CA GLY A 466 5.83 -0.56 17.59
C GLY A 466 5.74 -1.43 18.86
N PRO A 467 4.57 -1.73 19.46
CA PRO A 467 3.20 -1.17 19.31
C PRO A 467 2.67 -0.51 20.63
N PRO A 468 1.47 0.13 20.68
CA PRO A 468 0.22 -0.59 21.02
C PRO A 468 -1.04 -0.03 20.27
N PRO A 469 -2.18 -0.73 20.34
CA PRO A 469 -3.11 -0.47 21.46
C PRO A 469 -3.61 -1.75 22.17
N GLU A 470 -3.40 -1.80 23.50
CA GLU A 470 -4.36 -2.40 24.44
C GLU A 470 -5.29 -1.28 24.93
N ARG A 471 -6.59 -1.41 24.67
CA ARG A 471 -7.66 -0.87 25.51
C ARG A 471 -8.63 -2.03 25.77
N GLY A 472 -8.65 -2.54 27.00
CA GLY A 472 -9.72 -3.40 27.55
C GLY A 472 -9.80 -4.84 27.06
#